data_AF-A0A2M8PAH8-F1
#
_entry.id   AF-A0A2M8PAH8-F1
#
_cell.length_a   1.000
_cell.length_b   1.000
_cell.length_c   1.000
_cell.angle_alpha   90.00
_cell.angle_beta   90.00
_cell.angle_gamma   90.00
#
_symmetry.space_group_name_H-M   'P 1'
#
loop_
_entity.id
_entity.type
_entity.pdbx_description
1 polymer ?
#
loop_
_entity_poly.entity_id
_entity_poly.type
_entity_poly.pdbx_seq_one_letter_code
_entity_poly.pdbx_strand_id
1 'polypeptide(L)'
;DNARLFAEMQDKLTENRRLYEQTSAQLREIERLNRQLTGGAWTDYLSSMGALPAYTVDLINERIEDAAEQTPTLAEAMRRNQVVLRNLQSHKILALPISVRGQVIGAMEFELALDQQLSNEQLNVLQQVVERLGLAIENLRLLEEAQRMAQREGMVNEITARMQAATSVEAVVAAATQSLADAFQAPRVAVRLGLPGEAPNGGHQPPNRS
;
A
#
# COMPACT_ATOMS: atom_id res chain seq x y z
N ASP A 1 -38.55 32.73 37.55
CA ASP A 1 -38.33 31.51 36.76
C ASP A 1 -37.60 31.66 35.43
N ASN A 2 -37.79 32.72 34.62
CA ASN A 2 -37.05 32.84 33.34
C ASN A 2 -35.52 32.89 33.44
N ALA A 3 -34.95 33.51 34.49
CA ALA A 3 -33.49 33.62 34.63
C ALA A 3 -32.81 32.26 34.86
N ARG A 4 -33.50 31.31 35.52
CA ARG A 4 -32.97 29.98 35.83
C ARG A 4 -33.02 29.06 34.60
N LEU A 5 -34.09 29.16 33.80
CA LEU A 5 -34.23 28.46 32.53
C LEU A 5 -33.19 28.93 31.50
N PHE A 6 -32.89 30.23 31.47
CA PHE A 6 -31.83 30.78 30.61
C PHE A 6 -30.43 30.29 31.00
N ALA A 7 -30.13 30.22 32.30
CA ALA A 7 -28.87 29.67 32.78
C ALA A 7 -28.71 28.19 32.39
N GLU A 8 -29.74 27.37 32.61
CA GLU A 8 -29.71 25.94 32.25
C GLU A 8 -29.56 25.73 30.73
N MET A 9 -30.17 26.60 29.91
CA MET A 9 -30.03 26.55 28.46
C MET A 9 -28.62 26.94 27.99
N GLN A 10 -28.00 27.94 28.61
CA GLN A 10 -26.61 28.34 28.33
C GLN A 10 -25.62 27.25 28.72
N ASP A 11 -25.85 26.58 29.86
CA ASP A 11 -25.02 25.45 30.30
C ASP A 11 -25.11 24.29 29.30
N LYS A 12 -26.33 23.90 28.91
CA LYS A 12 -26.55 22.85 27.89
C LYS A 12 -25.95 23.23 26.53
N LEU A 13 -26.05 24.48 26.10
CA LEU A 13 -25.44 24.94 24.85
C LEU A 13 -23.91 24.91 24.90
N THR A 14 -23.33 25.26 26.05
CA THR A 14 -21.88 25.23 26.26
C THR A 14 -21.37 23.80 26.29
N GLU A 15 -22.08 22.91 27.00
CA GLU A 15 -21.77 21.48 27.04
C GLU A 15 -21.91 20.83 25.67
N ASN A 16 -22.98 21.11 24.93
CA ASN A 16 -23.19 20.58 23.58
C ASN A 16 -22.12 21.10 22.60
N ARG A 17 -21.78 22.40 22.65
CA ARG A 17 -20.68 22.97 21.86
C ARG A 17 -19.35 22.26 22.16
N ARG A 18 -19.01 22.10 23.44
CA ARG A 18 -17.81 21.39 23.87
C ARG A 18 -17.80 19.95 23.37
N LEU A 19 -18.93 19.25 23.46
CA LEU A 19 -19.05 17.87 22.98
C LEU A 19 -18.82 17.79 21.47
N TYR A 20 -19.44 18.69 20.68
CA TYR A 20 -19.18 18.79 19.25
C TYR A 20 -17.73 19.09 18.91
N GLU A 21 -17.09 20.02 19.64
CA GLU A 21 -15.67 20.35 19.46
C GLU A 21 -14.78 19.13 19.76
N GLN A 22 -15.08 18.38 20.82
CA GLN A 22 -14.38 17.16 21.19
C GLN A 22 -14.55 16.07 20.11
N THR A 23 -15.78 15.78 19.68
CA THR A 23 -16.04 14.81 18.62
C THR A 23 -15.36 15.20 17.31
N SER A 24 -15.43 16.49 16.92
CA SER A 24 -14.77 16.98 15.72
C SER A 24 -13.25 16.84 15.80
N ALA A 25 -12.65 17.09 16.97
CA ALA A 25 -11.22 16.93 17.17
C ALA A 25 -10.81 15.45 17.08
N GLN A 26 -11.58 14.55 17.67
CA GLN A 26 -11.33 13.11 17.60
C GLN A 26 -11.45 12.57 16.17
N LEU A 27 -12.47 13.02 15.41
CA LEU A 27 -12.64 12.63 14.01
C LEU A 27 -11.45 13.06 13.15
N ARG A 28 -11.00 14.32 13.31
CA ARG A 28 -9.80 14.80 12.60
C ARG A 28 -8.57 13.96 12.91
N GLU A 29 -8.42 13.53 14.15
CA GLU A 29 -7.29 12.69 14.56
C GLU A 29 -7.38 11.28 13.94
N ILE A 30 -8.56 10.68 13.93
CA ILE A 30 -8.80 9.40 13.24
C ILE A 30 -8.50 9.51 11.75
N GLU A 31 -8.98 10.55 11.08
CA GLU A 31 -8.72 10.78 9.65
C GLU A 31 -7.23 10.98 9.36
N ARG A 32 -6.52 11.69 10.25
CA ARG A 32 -5.07 11.88 10.16
C ARG A 32 -4.34 10.54 10.28
N LEU A 33 -4.70 9.72 11.27
CA LEU A 33 -4.11 8.40 11.47
C LEU A 33 -4.41 7.45 10.32
N ASN A 34 -5.65 7.41 9.84
CA ASN A 34 -6.03 6.60 8.69
C ASN A 34 -5.21 6.96 7.45
N ARG A 35 -5.03 8.27 7.16
CA ARG A 35 -4.18 8.70 6.05
C ARG A 35 -2.73 8.25 6.20
N GLN A 36 -2.17 8.38 7.40
CA GLN A 36 -0.81 7.93 7.67
C GLN A 36 -0.64 6.42 7.51
N LEU A 37 -1.57 5.62 8.03
CA LEU A 37 -1.57 4.16 7.91
C LEU A 37 -1.70 3.72 6.46
N THR A 38 -2.65 4.31 5.72
CA THR A 38 -2.81 4.05 4.29
C THR A 38 -1.54 4.42 3.52
N GLY A 39 -0.96 5.59 3.79
CA GLY A 39 0.27 6.03 3.12
C GLY A 39 1.46 5.11 3.39
N GLY A 40 1.63 4.68 4.64
CA GLY A 40 2.68 3.71 5.01
C GLY A 40 2.50 2.37 4.30
N ALA A 41 1.29 1.78 4.37
CA ALA A 41 1.00 0.50 3.72
C ALA A 41 1.21 0.52 2.20
N TRP A 42 0.84 1.62 1.54
CA TRP A 42 1.10 1.81 0.11
C TRP A 42 2.58 1.98 -0.20
N THR A 43 3.32 2.70 0.64
CA THR A 43 4.77 2.87 0.50
C THR A 43 5.48 1.52 0.59
N ASP A 44 5.13 0.70 1.59
CA ASP A 44 5.71 -0.63 1.79
C ASP A 44 5.36 -1.56 0.62
N TYR A 45 4.10 -1.57 0.19
CA TYR A 45 3.62 -2.37 -0.93
C TYR A 45 4.33 -2.01 -2.25
N LEU A 46 4.37 -0.73 -2.60
CA LEU A 46 5.01 -0.25 -3.83
C LEU A 46 6.53 -0.51 -3.81
N SER A 47 7.17 -0.36 -2.65
CA SER A 47 8.60 -0.66 -2.49
C SER A 47 8.92 -2.15 -2.70
N SER A 48 7.97 -3.04 -2.43
CA SER A 48 8.13 -4.48 -2.66
C SER A 48 8.03 -4.90 -4.14
N MET A 49 7.44 -4.05 -5.00
CA MET A 49 7.12 -4.40 -6.39
C MET A 49 8.29 -4.28 -7.38
N GLY A 50 9.46 -3.79 -6.97
CA GLY A 50 10.65 -3.65 -7.82
C GLY A 50 10.56 -2.55 -8.89
N ALA A 51 9.39 -2.31 -9.48
CA ALA A 51 9.06 -1.18 -10.33
C ALA A 51 7.65 -0.67 -10.00
N LEU A 52 7.47 0.66 -10.03
CA LEU A 52 6.14 1.25 -9.83
C LEU A 52 5.26 0.90 -11.04
N PRO A 53 4.06 0.32 -10.83
CA PRO A 53 3.14 0.04 -11.93
C PRO A 53 2.69 1.36 -12.55
N ALA A 54 2.96 1.53 -13.83
CA ALA A 54 2.61 2.71 -14.60
C ALA A 54 2.11 2.26 -15.97
N TYR A 55 0.86 2.59 -16.29
CA TYR A 55 0.23 2.17 -17.53
C TYR A 55 -0.26 3.39 -18.29
N THR A 56 0.13 3.50 -19.55
CA THR A 56 -0.45 4.43 -20.51
C THR A 56 -1.38 3.63 -21.41
N VAL A 57 -2.65 4.02 -21.50
CA VAL A 57 -3.61 3.42 -22.43
C VAL A 57 -3.87 4.41 -23.54
N ASP A 58 -3.29 4.15 -24.70
CA ASP A 58 -3.61 4.86 -25.93
C ASP A 58 -4.85 4.22 -26.55
N LEU A 59 -5.99 4.88 -26.32
CA LEU A 59 -7.30 4.44 -26.83
C LEU A 59 -7.45 4.64 -28.35
N ILE A 60 -6.61 5.48 -28.97
CA ILE A 60 -6.66 5.76 -30.41
C ILE A 60 -5.94 4.66 -31.17
N ASN A 61 -4.79 4.22 -30.66
CA ASN A 61 -3.99 3.15 -31.26
C ASN A 61 -4.23 1.77 -30.64
N GLU A 62 -5.16 1.67 -29.67
CA GLU A 62 -5.46 0.46 -28.88
C GLU A 62 -4.21 -0.17 -28.24
N ARG A 63 -3.28 0.67 -27.77
CA ARG A 63 -2.02 0.24 -27.17
C ARG A 63 -2.02 0.46 -25.67
N ILE A 64 -1.55 -0.53 -24.94
CA ILE A 64 -1.21 -0.40 -23.53
C ILE A 64 0.32 -0.42 -23.44
N GLU A 65 0.89 0.62 -22.87
CA GLU A 65 2.32 0.71 -22.62
C GLU A 65 2.56 0.68 -21.11
N ASP A 66 3.42 -0.26 -20.69
CA ASP A 66 3.85 -0.45 -19.29
C ASP A 66 4.90 0.61 -18.89
N ALA A 67 4.62 1.86 -19.26
CA ALA A 67 5.38 3.04 -18.91
C ALA A 67 4.46 4.25 -19.06
N ALA A 68 4.08 4.86 -17.93
CA ALA A 68 3.61 6.24 -17.94
C ALA A 68 4.79 7.14 -17.62
N GLU A 69 5.11 8.07 -18.54
CA GLU A 69 6.05 9.14 -18.23
C GLU A 69 5.51 9.96 -17.06
N GLN A 70 6.38 10.32 -16.11
CA GLN A 70 6.00 11.25 -15.06
C GLN A 70 5.77 12.63 -15.68
N THR A 71 4.51 12.98 -15.90
CA THR A 71 4.13 14.31 -16.40
C THR A 71 4.05 15.32 -15.26
N PRO A 72 4.31 16.62 -15.52
CA PRO A 72 4.13 17.67 -14.52
C PRO A 72 2.69 17.74 -13.98
N THR A 73 1.70 17.40 -14.81
CA THR A 73 0.26 17.39 -14.50
C THR A 73 -0.12 16.25 -13.57
N LEU A 74 0.38 15.03 -13.80
CA LEU A 74 0.25 13.91 -12.85
C LEU A 74 0.87 14.27 -11.49
N ALA A 75 2.11 14.77 -11.50
CA ALA A 75 2.79 15.14 -10.27
C ALA A 75 2.07 16.28 -9.52
N GLU A 76 1.48 17.24 -10.23
CA GLU A 76 0.68 18.31 -9.66
C GLU A 76 -0.63 17.80 -9.05
N ALA A 77 -1.37 16.94 -9.77
CA ALA A 77 -2.59 16.31 -9.26
C ALA A 77 -2.31 15.49 -8.00
N MET A 78 -1.20 14.72 -8.00
CA MET A 78 -0.79 13.94 -6.83
C MET A 78 -0.44 14.81 -5.63
N ARG A 79 0.36 15.86 -5.83
CA ARG A 79 0.79 16.77 -4.74
C ARG A 79 -0.37 17.57 -4.15
N ARG A 80 -1.29 18.03 -5.00
CA ARG A 80 -2.40 18.90 -4.57
C ARG A 80 -3.64 18.13 -4.12
N ASN A 81 -3.73 16.84 -4.46
CA ASN A 81 -4.94 16.05 -4.32
C ASN A 81 -6.17 16.75 -4.94
N GLN A 82 -6.00 17.27 -6.16
CA GLN A 82 -7.03 18.01 -6.89
C GLN A 82 -6.97 17.69 -8.38
N VAL A 83 -8.11 17.84 -9.05
CA VAL A 83 -8.19 17.76 -10.50
C VAL A 83 -7.40 18.92 -11.12
N VAL A 84 -6.51 18.60 -12.06
CA VAL A 84 -5.68 19.56 -12.78
C VAL A 84 -6.08 19.54 -14.25
N LEU A 85 -6.48 20.70 -14.78
CA LEU A 85 -6.71 20.89 -16.21
C LEU A 85 -5.62 21.81 -16.77
N ARG A 86 -4.91 21.35 -17.80
CA ARG A 86 -3.86 22.12 -18.48
C ARG A 86 -4.12 22.14 -19.97
N ASN A 87 -4.20 23.33 -20.55
CA ASN A 87 -4.29 23.49 -22.00
C ASN A 87 -2.88 23.53 -22.59
N LEU A 88 -2.61 22.68 -23.58
CA LEU A 88 -1.39 22.67 -24.38
C LEU A 88 -1.69 23.17 -25.80
N GLN A 89 -0.69 23.19 -26.67
CA GLN A 89 -0.83 23.76 -28.02
C GLN A 89 -1.77 22.94 -28.93
N SER A 90 -1.78 21.61 -28.79
CA SER A 90 -2.55 20.69 -29.65
C SER A 90 -3.71 19.99 -28.93
N HIS A 91 -3.68 19.91 -27.61
CA HIS A 91 -4.63 19.17 -26.79
C HIS A 91 -4.75 19.78 -25.39
N LYS A 92 -5.63 19.22 -24.56
CA LYS A 92 -5.78 19.53 -23.14
C LYS A 92 -5.49 18.28 -22.33
N ILE A 93 -4.88 18.47 -21.18
CA ILE A 93 -4.59 17.40 -20.22
C ILE A 93 -5.49 17.58 -19.03
N LEU A 94 -6.21 16.53 -18.65
CA LEU A 94 -6.97 16.44 -17.41
C LEU A 94 -6.35 15.36 -16.52
N ALA A 95 -5.77 15.76 -15.40
CA ALA A 95 -5.23 14.83 -14.41
C ALA A 95 -6.11 14.78 -13.16
N LEU A 96 -6.42 13.57 -12.68
CA LEU A 96 -7.22 13.31 -11.48
C LEU A 96 -6.40 12.50 -10.47
N PRO A 97 -6.35 12.91 -9.19
CA PRO A 97 -5.70 12.12 -8.16
C PRO A 97 -6.49 10.85 -7.88
N ILE A 98 -5.80 9.74 -7.70
CA ILE A 98 -6.36 8.51 -7.15
C ILE A 98 -6.11 8.55 -5.65
N SER A 99 -7.17 8.68 -4.85
CA SER A 99 -7.07 8.75 -3.41
C SER A 99 -7.89 7.65 -2.72
N VAL A 100 -7.36 7.15 -1.62
CA VAL A 100 -8.00 6.16 -0.75
C VAL A 100 -7.98 6.71 0.66
N ARG A 101 -9.16 6.86 1.27
CA ARG A 101 -9.30 7.40 2.65
C ARG A 101 -8.57 8.74 2.85
N GLY A 102 -8.58 9.61 1.84
CA GLY A 102 -7.92 10.91 1.86
C GLY A 102 -6.41 10.89 1.67
N GLN A 103 -5.82 9.72 1.41
CA GLN A 103 -4.41 9.57 1.03
C GLN A 103 -4.30 9.39 -0.48
N VAL A 104 -3.49 10.20 -1.14
CA VAL A 104 -3.18 10.05 -2.57
C VAL A 104 -2.23 8.87 -2.75
N ILE A 105 -2.61 7.94 -3.61
CA ILE A 105 -1.84 6.72 -3.94
C ILE A 105 -1.36 6.72 -5.40
N GLY A 106 -1.87 7.64 -6.23
CA GLY A 106 -1.50 7.79 -7.63
C GLY A 106 -2.26 8.94 -8.29
N ALA A 107 -2.15 9.05 -9.61
CA ALA A 107 -2.99 9.92 -10.43
C ALA A 107 -3.24 9.28 -11.79
N MET A 108 -4.32 9.69 -12.43
CA MET A 108 -4.72 9.29 -13.77
C MET A 108 -4.79 10.54 -14.65
N GLU A 109 -4.32 10.43 -15.88
CA GLU A 109 -4.29 11.54 -16.83
C GLU A 109 -5.05 11.20 -18.10
N PHE A 110 -5.74 12.19 -18.66
CA PHE A 110 -6.50 12.10 -19.89
C PHE A 110 -6.06 13.20 -20.86
N GLU A 111 -5.71 12.81 -22.08
CA GLU A 111 -5.53 13.72 -23.20
C GLU A 111 -6.88 13.95 -23.90
N LEU A 112 -7.25 15.22 -24.06
CA LEU A 112 -8.53 15.66 -24.63
C LEU A 112 -8.27 16.59 -25.81
N ALA A 113 -9.10 16.51 -26.84
CA ALA A 113 -9.02 17.47 -27.95
C ALA A 113 -9.34 18.91 -27.47
N LEU A 114 -8.79 19.93 -28.12
CA LEU A 114 -8.97 21.33 -27.71
C LEU A 114 -10.44 21.79 -27.74
N ASP A 115 -11.23 21.28 -28.67
CA ASP A 115 -12.65 21.56 -28.85
C ASP A 115 -13.56 20.76 -27.89
N GLN A 116 -13.05 19.67 -27.31
CA GLN A 116 -13.80 18.83 -26.39
C GLN A 116 -14.02 19.53 -25.05
N GLN A 117 -15.25 19.99 -24.79
CA GLN A 117 -15.62 20.54 -23.48
C GLN A 117 -16.17 19.44 -22.58
N LEU A 118 -15.63 19.32 -21.38
CA LEU A 118 -16.21 18.45 -20.35
C LEU A 118 -17.21 19.24 -19.53
N SER A 119 -18.44 18.76 -19.47
CA SER A 119 -19.46 19.31 -18.58
C SER A 119 -19.11 19.01 -17.11
N ASN A 120 -19.66 19.79 -16.19
CA ASN A 120 -19.52 19.51 -14.75
C ASN A 120 -20.04 18.12 -14.37
N GLU A 121 -21.08 17.64 -15.07
CA GLU A 121 -21.63 16.30 -14.87
C GLU A 121 -20.64 15.21 -15.30
N GLN A 122 -20.00 15.36 -16.47
CA GLN A 122 -18.98 14.44 -16.94
C GLN A 122 -17.76 14.41 -16.01
N LEU A 123 -17.31 15.58 -15.52
CA LEU A 123 -16.23 15.66 -14.54
C LEU A 123 -16.59 14.99 -13.21
N ASN A 124 -17.83 15.12 -12.76
CA ASN A 124 -18.30 14.46 -11.54
C ASN A 124 -18.35 12.94 -11.70
N VAL A 125 -18.83 12.45 -12.84
CA VAL A 125 -18.81 11.01 -13.15
C VAL A 125 -17.38 10.49 -13.18
N LEU A 126 -16.46 11.21 -13.83
CA LEU A 126 -15.06 10.80 -13.91
C LEU A 126 -14.39 10.73 -12.54
N GLN A 127 -14.63 11.72 -11.67
CA GLN A 127 -14.14 11.70 -10.30
C GLN A 127 -14.67 10.48 -9.52
N GLN A 128 -15.96 10.16 -9.64
CA GLN A 128 -16.54 8.97 -9.00
C GLN A 128 -15.92 7.67 -9.52
N VAL A 129 -15.60 7.60 -10.82
CA VAL A 129 -14.92 6.44 -11.39
C VAL A 129 -13.51 6.30 -10.82
N VAL A 130 -12.75 7.40 -10.75
CA VAL A 130 -11.40 7.41 -10.18
C VAL A 130 -11.40 7.05 -8.68
N GLU A 131 -12.39 7.52 -7.93
CA GLU A 131 -12.59 7.12 -6.52
C GLU A 131 -12.85 5.61 -6.38
N ARG A 132 -13.75 5.05 -7.20
CA ARG A 132 -14.03 3.61 -7.22
C ARG A 132 -12.82 2.79 -7.64
N LEU A 133 -12.03 3.29 -8.59
CA LEU A 133 -10.78 2.67 -9.01
C LEU A 133 -9.79 2.61 -7.83
N GLY A 134 -9.61 3.70 -7.09
CA GLY A 134 -8.76 3.72 -5.90
C GLY A 134 -9.18 2.66 -4.87
N LEU A 135 -10.48 2.52 -4.62
CA LEU A 135 -11.00 1.48 -3.73
C LEU A 135 -10.77 0.05 -4.25
N ALA A 136 -10.94 -0.18 -5.56
CA ALA A 136 -10.68 -1.48 -6.16
C ALA A 136 -9.19 -1.85 -6.07
N ILE A 137 -8.31 -0.89 -6.34
CA ILE A 137 -6.86 -1.04 -6.22
C ILE A 137 -6.45 -1.36 -4.77
N GLU A 138 -7.04 -0.69 -3.77
CA GLU A 138 -6.82 -1.01 -2.35
C GLU A 138 -7.31 -2.42 -2.00
N ASN A 139 -8.48 -2.83 -2.49
CA ASN A 139 -8.98 -4.18 -2.23
C ASN A 139 -8.07 -5.25 -2.84
N LEU A 140 -7.55 -5.04 -4.04
CA LEU A 140 -6.59 -5.94 -4.67
C LEU A 140 -5.29 -6.02 -3.86
N ARG A 141 -4.75 -4.87 -3.43
CA ARG A 141 -3.57 -4.82 -2.55
C ARG A 141 -3.78 -5.64 -1.27
N LEU A 142 -4.91 -5.45 -0.60
CA LEU A 142 -5.28 -6.18 0.63
C LEU A 142 -5.46 -7.68 0.38
N LEU A 143 -6.05 -8.05 -0.77
CA LEU A 143 -6.21 -9.44 -1.17
C LEU A 143 -4.84 -10.11 -1.38
N GLU A 144 -3.94 -9.46 -2.12
CA GLU A 144 -2.58 -9.97 -2.32
C GLU A 144 -1.81 -10.09 -1.00
N GLU A 145 -1.96 -9.12 -0.11
CA GLU A 145 -1.36 -9.15 1.22
C GLU A 145 -1.88 -10.35 2.03
N ALA A 146 -3.19 -10.57 2.04
CA ALA A 146 -3.81 -11.73 2.68
C ALA A 146 -3.33 -13.06 2.06
N GLN A 147 -3.20 -13.13 0.73
CA GLN A 147 -2.68 -14.32 0.04
C GLN A 147 -1.21 -14.59 0.41
N ARG A 148 -0.35 -13.55 0.45
CA ARG A 148 1.05 -13.68 0.88
C ARG A 148 1.14 -14.17 2.33
N MET A 149 0.30 -13.66 3.22
CA MET A 149 0.23 -14.11 4.62
C MET A 149 -0.20 -15.58 4.71
N ALA A 150 -1.26 -15.98 4.01
CA ALA A 150 -1.75 -17.36 4.00
C ALA A 150 -0.70 -18.34 3.43
N GLN A 151 0.01 -17.97 2.36
CA GLN A 151 1.11 -18.76 1.82
C GLN A 151 2.23 -18.94 2.85
N ARG A 152 2.60 -17.87 3.56
CA ARG A 152 3.61 -17.92 4.61
C ARG A 152 3.20 -18.83 5.77
N GLU A 153 1.95 -18.73 6.23
CA GLU A 153 1.42 -19.61 7.28
C GLU A 153 1.36 -21.07 6.84
N GLY A 154 0.92 -21.35 5.61
CA GLY A 154 0.93 -22.70 5.04
C GLY A 154 2.33 -23.29 5.03
N MET A 155 3.33 -22.51 4.62
CA MET A 155 4.73 -22.91 4.63
C MET A 155 5.27 -23.17 6.04
N VAL A 156 4.92 -22.32 7.02
CA VAL A 156 5.29 -22.52 8.44
C VAL A 156 4.63 -23.79 9.00
N ASN A 157 3.37 -24.05 8.67
CA ASN A 157 2.67 -25.26 9.09
C ASN A 157 3.28 -26.51 8.46
N GLU A 158 3.66 -26.47 7.18
CA GLU A 158 4.34 -27.57 6.50
C GLU A 158 5.70 -27.87 7.15
N ILE A 159 6.51 -26.83 7.42
CA ILE A 159 7.77 -26.95 8.16
C ILE A 159 7.52 -27.62 9.52
N THR A 160 6.54 -27.12 10.27
CA THR A 160 6.20 -27.64 11.60
C THR A 160 5.72 -29.09 11.55
N ALA A 161 4.89 -29.45 10.58
CA ALA A 161 4.42 -30.83 10.39
C ALA A 161 5.56 -31.78 10.04
N ARG A 162 6.46 -31.38 9.14
CA ARG A 162 7.68 -32.16 8.81
C ARG A 162 8.60 -32.33 10.02
N MET A 163 8.73 -31.28 10.85
CA MET A 163 9.50 -31.37 12.10
C MET A 163 8.85 -32.31 13.12
N GLN A 164 7.52 -32.28 13.27
CA GLN A 164 6.81 -33.17 14.20
C GLN A 164 6.82 -34.65 13.76
N ALA A 165 6.90 -34.90 12.45
CA ALA A 165 7.03 -36.26 11.91
C ALA A 165 8.44 -36.86 12.05
N ALA A 166 9.46 -36.03 12.34
CA ALA A 166 10.83 -36.48 12.50
C ALA A 166 11.04 -37.17 13.86
N THR A 167 11.58 -38.38 13.86
CA THR A 167 11.75 -39.22 15.05
C THR A 167 13.09 -39.04 15.78
N SER A 168 13.97 -38.15 15.31
CA SER A 168 15.24 -37.80 15.95
C SER A 168 15.62 -36.33 15.77
N VAL A 169 16.50 -35.80 16.63
CA VAL A 169 16.98 -34.41 16.56
C VAL A 169 17.68 -34.13 15.23
N GLU A 170 18.47 -35.08 14.74
CA GLU A 170 19.13 -35.01 13.43
C GLU A 170 18.11 -34.93 12.29
N ALA A 171 17.03 -35.71 12.38
CA ALA A 171 15.96 -35.69 11.39
C ALA A 171 15.18 -34.37 11.41
N VAL A 172 14.96 -33.77 12.58
CA VAL A 172 14.33 -32.44 12.72
C VAL A 172 15.21 -31.36 12.07
N VAL A 173 16.52 -31.36 12.36
CA VAL A 173 17.46 -30.38 11.80
C VAL A 173 17.60 -30.52 10.28
N ALA A 174 17.69 -31.76 9.78
CA ALA A 174 17.75 -32.03 8.34
C ALA A 174 16.46 -31.59 7.64
N ALA A 175 15.28 -31.93 8.19
CA ALA A 175 13.99 -31.53 7.62
C ALA A 175 13.80 -30.01 7.61
N ALA A 176 14.15 -29.32 8.70
CA ALA A 176 14.09 -27.86 8.78
C ALA A 176 15.05 -27.19 7.78
N THR A 177 16.27 -27.71 7.62
CA THR A 177 17.27 -27.17 6.69
C THR A 177 16.81 -27.32 5.23
N GLN A 178 16.28 -28.49 4.87
CA GLN A 178 15.78 -28.77 3.52
C GLN A 178 14.57 -27.88 3.20
N SER A 179 13.60 -27.80 4.11
CA SER A 179 12.41 -26.95 3.90
C SER A 179 12.77 -25.46 3.81
N LEU A 180 13.78 -24.98 4.56
CA LEU A 180 14.27 -23.60 4.42
C LEU A 180 14.98 -23.36 3.09
N ALA A 181 15.74 -24.33 2.59
CA ALA A 181 16.38 -24.22 1.27
C ALA A 181 15.34 -24.12 0.15
N ASP A 182 14.32 -24.98 0.19
CA ASP A 182 13.23 -25.00 -0.80
C ASP A 182 12.37 -23.72 -0.73
N ALA A 183 11.99 -23.30 0.49
CA ALA A 183 11.17 -22.11 0.74
C ALA A 183 11.77 -20.80 0.22
N PHE A 184 13.07 -20.63 0.40
CA PHE A 184 13.78 -19.40 0.04
C PHE A 184 14.50 -19.48 -1.31
N GLN A 185 14.32 -20.59 -2.05
CA GLN A 185 15.08 -20.90 -3.27
C GLN A 185 16.59 -20.68 -3.09
N ALA A 186 17.09 -20.94 -1.88
CA ALA A 186 18.45 -20.60 -1.52
C ALA A 186 19.40 -21.67 -2.07
N PRO A 187 20.45 -21.30 -2.83
CA PRO A 187 21.40 -22.28 -3.38
C PRO A 187 22.17 -23.07 -2.31
N ARG A 188 22.23 -22.55 -1.08
CA ARG A 188 22.91 -23.20 0.04
C ARG A 188 22.34 -22.74 1.38
N VAL A 189 21.97 -23.70 2.23
CA VAL A 189 21.59 -23.50 3.63
C VAL A 189 22.42 -24.46 4.50
N ALA A 190 22.98 -23.97 5.60
CA ALA A 190 23.78 -24.78 6.53
C ALA A 190 23.31 -24.55 7.96
N VAL A 191 23.09 -25.64 8.71
CA VAL A 191 22.71 -25.61 10.13
C VAL A 191 23.74 -26.41 10.93
N ARG A 192 24.26 -25.83 12.01
CA ARG A 192 25.22 -26.49 12.92
C ARG A 192 24.69 -26.42 14.34
N LEU A 193 24.52 -27.58 14.97
CA LEU A 193 24.28 -27.70 16.40
C LEU A 193 25.62 -27.61 17.14
N GLY A 194 25.67 -26.85 18.24
CA GLY A 194 26.86 -26.67 19.05
C GLY A 194 26.57 -26.83 20.52
N LEU A 195 27.57 -27.28 21.29
CA LEU A 195 27.49 -27.30 22.74
C LEU A 195 27.55 -25.85 23.28
N PRO A 196 26.70 -25.47 24.25
CA PRO A 196 26.77 -24.15 24.86
C PRO A 196 28.09 -24.01 25.64
N GLY A 197 28.94 -23.05 25.25
CA GLY A 197 30.17 -22.69 25.97
C GLY A 197 31.49 -22.84 25.20
N GLU A 198 31.49 -23.42 23.99
CA GLU A 198 32.70 -23.57 23.17
C GLU A 198 32.64 -22.66 21.92
N ALA A 199 33.53 -21.67 21.85
CA ALA A 199 33.63 -20.80 20.68
C ALA A 199 34.22 -21.58 19.47
N PRO A 200 33.77 -21.33 18.23
CA PRO A 200 34.19 -22.11 17.08
C PRO A 200 35.63 -21.73 16.69
N ASN A 201 36.58 -22.64 16.89
CA ASN A 201 37.94 -22.50 16.36
C ASN A 201 37.88 -22.46 14.82
N GLY A 202 38.21 -21.29 14.26
CA GLY A 202 38.40 -21.11 12.83
C GLY A 202 39.62 -21.87 12.33
N GLY A 203 39.50 -22.47 11.13
CA GLY A 203 40.65 -23.06 10.44
C GLY A 203 40.25 -24.09 9.40
N HIS A 204 39.84 -23.64 8.21
CA HIS A 204 40.03 -24.40 6.97
C HIS A 204 40.49 -23.43 5.89
N GLN A 205 41.81 -23.42 5.68
CA GLN A 205 42.45 -22.77 4.53
C GLN A 205 42.24 -23.67 3.30
N PRO A 206 41.78 -23.14 2.15
CA PRO A 206 41.58 -23.95 0.96
C PRO A 206 42.94 -24.39 0.38
N PRO A 207 43.02 -25.59 -0.25
CA PRO A 207 44.29 -26.10 -0.77
C PRO A 207 44.77 -25.29 -1.97
N ASN A 208 46.06 -24.98 -1.93
CA ASN A 208 46.84 -24.29 -2.95
C ASN A 208 46.80 -25.09 -4.28
N ARG A 209 46.45 -24.42 -5.39
CA ARG A 209 46.52 -25.02 -6.72
C ARG A 209 47.94 -24.87 -7.26
N SER A 210 48.53 -25.97 -7.71
CA SER A 210 49.68 -26.03 -8.61
C SER A 210 49.28 -26.86 -9.82
#